data_AF-A0A920BKG3-F1
#
_entry.id   AF-A0A920BKG3-F1
#
_cell.length_a   1.000
_cell.length_b   1.000
_cell.length_c   1.000
_cell.angle_alpha   90.00
_cell.angle_beta   90.00
_cell.angle_gamma   90.00
#
_symmetry.space_group_name_H-M   'P 1'
#
loop_
_entity.id
_entity.type
_entity.pdbx_description
1 polymer ?
#
loop_
_entity_poly.entity_id
_entity_poly.type
_entity_poly.pdbx_seq_one_letter_code
_entity_poly.pdbx_strand_id
1 'polypeptide(L)'
;MIIITATLSFETQEDRDVTVAKTADVQAATRNDEPGCLAYCFAPDPAEPTHIQVFELWTDAENLAAHFDHPNYAAMVEVLHGCDGFLASENRLYVSEDRGPVYDSDKKFRFDAVSSAYGTDT
;
A
#
# COMPACT_ATOMS: atom_id res chain seq x y z
N MET A 1 6.48 1.66 -11.94
CA MET A 1 5.56 1.97 -10.85
C MET A 1 5.87 0.99 -9.75
N ILE A 2 5.79 1.43 -8.50
CA ILE A 2 6.07 0.58 -7.35
C ILE A 2 4.78 0.42 -6.59
N ILE A 3 4.47 -0.82 -6.23
CA ILE A 3 3.32 -1.19 -5.42
C ILE A 3 3.85 -1.69 -4.10
N ILE A 4 3.38 -1.11 -3.00
CA ILE A 4 3.59 -1.65 -1.66
C ILE A 4 2.28 -2.27 -1.20
N THR A 5 2.38 -3.49 -0.70
CA THR A 5 1.27 -4.12 0.01
C THR A 5 1.75 -4.53 1.39
N ALA A 6 0.92 -4.36 2.40
CA ALA A 6 1.19 -4.95 3.70
C ALA A 6 -0.07 -5.45 4.38
N THR A 7 0.11 -6.40 5.29
CA THR A 7 -0.91 -6.78 6.26
C THR A 7 -0.42 -6.34 7.63
N LEU A 8 -1.22 -5.54 8.33
CA LEU A 8 -1.02 -5.27 9.76
C LEU A 8 -2.03 -6.12 10.55
N SER A 9 -1.56 -6.84 11.57
CA SER A 9 -2.41 -7.67 12.42
C SER A 9 -2.51 -7.12 13.84
N PHE A 10 -3.69 -7.29 14.44
CA PHE A 10 -4.01 -6.78 15.77
C PHE A 10 -4.60 -7.89 16.66
N GLU A 11 -4.55 -7.72 17.98
CA GLU A 11 -5.15 -8.64 18.95
C GLU A 11 -6.67 -8.68 18.82
N THR A 12 -7.30 -7.51 18.59
CA THR A 12 -8.75 -7.38 18.51
C THR A 12 -9.18 -6.53 17.32
N GLN A 13 -10.44 -6.69 16.90
CA GLN A 13 -11.06 -5.81 15.92
C GLN A 13 -11.16 -4.37 16.43
N GLU A 14 -11.34 -4.15 17.74
CA GLU A 14 -11.43 -2.81 18.32
C GLU A 14 -10.11 -2.04 18.16
N ASP A 15 -8.98 -2.68 18.48
CA ASP A 15 -7.64 -2.11 18.28
C ASP A 15 -7.37 -1.77 16.81
N ARG A 16 -7.79 -2.68 15.91
CA ARG A 16 -7.74 -2.50 14.46
C ARG A 16 -8.55 -1.28 14.01
N ASP A 17 -9.81 -1.19 14.43
CA ASP A 17 -10.73 -0.11 14.06
C ASP A 17 -10.24 1.26 14.57
N VAL A 18 -9.71 1.31 15.80
CA VAL A 18 -9.06 2.51 16.37
C VAL A 18 -7.84 2.91 15.54
N THR A 19 -7.02 1.96 15.11
CA THR A 19 -5.82 2.22 14.31
C THR A 19 -6.17 2.77 12.92
N VAL A 20 -7.19 2.21 12.26
CA VAL A 20 -7.70 2.74 10.97
C VAL A 20 -8.12 4.20 11.14
N ALA A 21 -8.85 4.54 12.21
CA ALA A 21 -9.28 5.91 12.46
C ALA A 21 -8.10 6.86 12.72
N LYS A 22 -7.14 6.45 13.56
CA LYS A 22 -5.98 7.29 13.93
C LYS A 22 -5.03 7.57 12.75
N THR A 23 -4.94 6.66 11.78
CA THR A 23 -4.03 6.80 10.63
C THR A 23 -4.62 7.60 9.48
N ALA A 24 -5.91 7.97 9.52
CA ALA A 24 -6.60 8.59 8.38
C ALA A 24 -5.97 9.93 7.94
N ASP A 25 -5.61 10.80 8.90
CA ASP A 25 -5.07 12.13 8.59
C ASP A 25 -3.66 12.03 7.99
N VAL A 26 -2.79 11.19 8.54
CA VAL A 26 -1.43 11.00 8.00
C VAL A 26 -1.47 10.32 6.62
N GLN A 27 -2.41 9.39 6.38
CA GLN A 27 -2.62 8.84 5.04
C GLN A 27 -3.02 9.90 4.03
N ALA A 28 -3.89 10.84 4.41
CA ALA A 28 -4.29 11.95 3.55
C ALA A 28 -3.11 12.91 3.30
N ALA A 29 -2.33 13.24 4.33
CA ALA A 29 -1.14 14.06 4.22
C ALA A 29 -0.11 13.43 3.28
N THR A 30 0.19 12.13 3.41
CA THR A 30 1.11 11.42 2.51
C THR A 30 0.68 11.53 1.05
N ARG A 31 -0.61 11.34 0.73
CA ARG A 31 -1.10 11.45 -0.65
C ARG A 31 -1.04 12.88 -1.20
N ASN A 32 -1.25 13.88 -0.35
CA ASN A 32 -1.35 15.27 -0.77
C ASN A 32 0.01 15.97 -0.88
N ASP A 33 0.93 15.63 0.03
CA ASP A 33 2.16 16.38 0.25
C ASP A 33 3.39 15.67 -0.33
N GLU A 34 3.35 14.35 -0.51
CA GLU A 34 4.52 13.58 -0.95
C GLU A 34 4.52 13.39 -2.48
N PRO A 35 5.55 13.93 -3.18
CA PRO A 35 5.67 13.73 -4.63
C PRO A 35 5.72 12.24 -5.00
N GLY A 36 5.06 11.89 -6.10
CA GLY A 36 5.06 10.52 -6.60
C GLY A 36 4.16 9.54 -5.84
N CYS A 37 3.54 9.92 -4.73
CA CYS A 37 2.51 9.12 -4.06
C CYS A 37 1.19 9.19 -4.84
N LEU A 38 0.75 8.05 -5.38
CA LEU A 38 -0.50 7.93 -6.15
C LEU A 38 -1.63 7.30 -5.32
N ALA A 39 -1.27 6.46 -4.35
CA ALA A 39 -2.18 5.88 -3.38
C ALA A 39 -1.43 5.55 -2.09
N TYR A 40 -2.12 5.64 -0.96
CA TYR A 40 -1.56 5.32 0.35
C TYR A 40 -2.68 4.98 1.34
N CYS A 41 -3.16 3.74 1.33
CA CYS A 41 -4.44 3.34 1.94
C CYS A 41 -4.25 2.21 2.94
N PHE A 42 -4.72 2.42 4.18
CA PHE A 42 -4.76 1.43 5.25
C PHE A 42 -6.23 1.18 5.55
N ALA A 43 -6.75 0.03 5.12
CA ALA A 43 -8.17 -0.29 5.17
C ALA A 43 -8.44 -1.57 5.97
N PRO A 44 -9.57 -1.64 6.69
CA PRO A 44 -9.96 -2.86 7.39
C PRO A 44 -10.18 -4.01 6.39
N ASP A 45 -9.62 -5.18 6.68
CA ASP A 45 -9.97 -6.41 5.96
C ASP A 45 -11.39 -6.86 6.36
N PRO A 46 -12.34 -7.03 5.42
CA PRO A 46 -13.69 -7.48 5.73
C PRO A 46 -13.79 -8.98 6.03
N ALA A 47 -12.80 -9.78 5.63
CA ALA A 47 -12.77 -11.23 5.83
C ALA A 47 -11.92 -11.64 7.06
N GLU A 48 -10.96 -10.80 7.46
CA GLU A 48 -10.18 -10.97 8.69
C GLU A 48 -10.35 -9.74 9.60
N PRO A 49 -11.26 -9.79 10.60
CA PRO A 49 -11.61 -8.65 11.44
C PRO A 49 -10.43 -8.01 12.17
N THR A 50 -9.35 -8.75 12.39
CA THR A 50 -8.17 -8.27 13.10
C THR A 50 -7.08 -7.71 12.18
N HIS A 51 -7.32 -7.63 10.87
CA HIS A 51 -6.33 -7.15 9.90
C HIS A 51 -6.66 -5.78 9.30
N ILE A 52 -5.59 -5.06 8.99
CA ILE A 52 -5.57 -3.94 8.04
C ILE A 52 -4.80 -4.40 6.80
N GLN A 53 -5.37 -4.12 5.63
CA GLN A 53 -4.68 -4.18 4.35
C GLN A 53 -4.12 -2.81 4.01
N VAL A 54 -2.82 -2.77 3.73
CA VAL A 54 -2.09 -1.59 3.27
C VAL A 54 -1.88 -1.71 1.77
N PHE A 55 -2.21 -0.66 1.05
CA PHE A 55 -1.95 -0.50 -0.37
C PHE A 55 -1.34 0.87 -0.64
N GLU A 56 -0.14 0.87 -1.19
CA GLU A 56 0.53 2.09 -1.65
C GLU A 56 0.93 1.96 -3.10
N LEU A 57 0.93 3.10 -3.79
CA LEU A 57 1.28 3.18 -5.20
C LEU A 57 2.19 4.38 -5.41
N TRP A 58 3.37 4.13 -5.96
CA TRP A 58 4.43 5.12 -6.15
C TRP A 58 4.89 5.19 -7.60
N THR A 59 5.18 6.39 -8.10
CA THR A 59 5.61 6.60 -9.49
C THR A 59 6.94 5.91 -9.81
N ASP A 60 7.90 6.02 -8.88
CA ASP A 60 9.29 5.62 -9.04
C ASP A 60 10.00 5.42 -7.69
N ALA A 61 11.23 4.90 -7.76
CA ALA A 61 12.02 4.55 -6.58
C ALA A 61 12.61 5.76 -5.85
N GLU A 62 12.82 6.89 -6.53
CA GLU A 62 13.37 8.10 -5.90
C GLU A 62 12.35 8.72 -4.95
N ASN A 63 11.10 8.86 -5.41
CA ASN A 63 10.00 9.35 -4.59
C ASN A 63 9.65 8.40 -3.44
N LEU A 64 9.65 7.08 -3.69
CA LEU A 64 9.48 6.11 -2.61
C LEU A 64 10.64 6.13 -1.60
N ALA A 65 11.88 6.34 -2.05
CA ALA A 65 12.99 6.47 -1.11
C ALA A 65 12.84 7.73 -0.24
N ALA A 66 12.44 8.86 -0.83
CA ALA A 66 12.18 10.10 -0.12
C ALA A 66 11.04 9.99 0.92
N HIS A 67 10.05 9.13 0.68
CA HIS A 67 8.98 8.84 1.64
C HIS A 67 9.52 8.45 3.02
N PHE A 68 10.53 7.58 3.06
CA PHE A 68 11.08 7.06 4.33
C PHE A 68 11.80 8.13 5.17
N ASP A 69 12.20 9.24 4.56
CA ASP A 69 12.79 10.41 5.24
C ASP A 69 11.75 11.53 5.48
N HIS A 70 10.52 11.38 5.00
CA HIS A 70 9.48 12.40 5.07
C HIS A 70 8.84 12.47 6.48
N PRO A 71 8.47 13.66 7.00
CA PRO A 71 7.81 13.78 8.30
C PRO A 71 6.52 12.96 8.44
N ASN A 72 5.77 12.76 7.35
CA ASN A 72 4.56 11.94 7.39
C ASN A 72 4.86 10.46 7.64
N TYR A 73 5.97 9.92 7.13
CA TYR A 73 6.37 8.55 7.45
C TYR A 73 6.71 8.41 8.93
N ALA A 74 7.46 9.37 9.50
CA ALA A 74 7.71 9.41 10.93
C ALA A 74 6.41 9.51 11.76
N ALA A 75 5.45 10.33 11.33
CA ALA A 75 4.14 10.46 11.97
C ALA A 75 3.33 9.16 11.89
N MET A 76 3.36 8.44 10.76
CA MET A 76 2.71 7.14 10.62
C MET A 76 3.30 6.12 11.60
N VAL A 77 4.63 6.06 11.70
CA VAL A 77 5.34 5.19 12.67
C VAL A 77 4.94 5.54 14.10
N GLU A 78 4.87 6.83 14.45
CA GLU A 78 4.44 7.28 15.77
C GLU A 78 3.00 6.85 16.08
N VAL A 79 2.07 7.04 15.14
CA VAL A 79 0.68 6.61 15.30
C VAL A 79 0.59 5.10 15.55
N LEU A 80 1.30 4.28 14.74
CA LEU A 80 1.27 2.82 14.87
C LEU A 80 1.88 2.34 16.19
N HIS A 81 2.99 2.94 16.63
CA HIS A 81 3.58 2.63 17.95
C HIS A 81 2.67 3.02 19.13
N GLY A 82 1.80 4.02 18.94
CA GLY A 82 0.83 4.47 19.94
C GLY A 82 -0.52 3.75 19.88
N CYS A 83 -0.64 2.69 19.07
CA CYS A 83 -1.85 1.86 19.00
C CYS A 83 -1.67 0.60 19.83
N ASP A 84 -2.73 0.23 20.54
CA ASP A 84 -2.79 -1.00 21.32
C ASP A 84 -2.98 -2.21 20.39
N GLY A 85 -2.67 -3.41 20.91
CA GLY A 85 -2.95 -4.67 20.24
C GLY A 85 -2.19 -4.94 18.95
N PHE A 86 -1.25 -4.09 18.50
CA PHE A 86 -0.48 -4.34 17.29
C PHE A 86 0.42 -5.59 17.44
N LEU A 87 0.30 -6.54 16.51
CA LEU A 87 1.02 -7.82 16.54
C LEU A 87 2.15 -7.89 15.53
N ALA A 88 1.86 -7.61 14.26
CA ALA A 88 2.83 -7.72 13.18
C ALA A 88 2.52 -6.81 12.00
N SER A 89 3.55 -6.56 11.19
CA SER A 89 3.46 -5.92 9.88
C SER A 89 4.24 -6.74 8.85
N GLU A 90 3.54 -7.29 7.88
CA GLU A 90 4.13 -8.07 6.79
C GLU A 90 4.08 -7.25 5.49
N ASN A 91 5.23 -6.77 5.03
CA ASN A 91 5.32 -5.84 3.90
C ASN A 91 5.90 -6.53 2.66
N ARG A 92 5.43 -6.14 1.47
CA ARG A 92 5.95 -6.56 0.17
C ARG A 92 6.02 -5.36 -0.77
N LEU A 93 7.11 -5.31 -1.55
CA LEU A 93 7.32 -4.33 -2.61
C LEU A 93 7.34 -5.06 -3.94
N TYR A 94 6.60 -4.54 -4.91
CA TYR A 94 6.57 -5.03 -6.29
C TYR A 94 6.89 -3.89 -7.26
N VAL A 95 7.75 -4.18 -8.23
CA VAL A 95 8.04 -3.25 -9.33
C VAL A 95 7.26 -3.68 -10.56
N SER A 96 6.46 -2.78 -11.12
CA SER A 96 5.73 -3.00 -12.38
C SER A 96 6.30 -2.13 -13.50
N GLU A 97 6.67 -2.80 -14.59
CA GLU A 97 7.11 -2.17 -15.84
C GLU A 97 5.91 -1.67 -16.65
N ASP A 98 4.88 -2.51 -16.83
CA ASP A 98 3.61 -2.11 -17.45
C ASP A 98 2.75 -1.30 -16.46
N ARG A 99 2.20 -0.19 -16.95
CA ARG A 99 1.40 0.78 -16.18
C ARG A 99 0.10 1.14 -16.90
N GLY A 100 -0.24 0.39 -17.95
CA GLY A 100 -1.44 0.63 -18.73
C GLY A 100 -2.70 0.06 -18.07
N PRO A 101 -3.88 0.39 -18.62
CA PRO A 101 -5.15 -0.11 -18.13
C PRO A 101 -5.26 -1.64 -18.28
N VAL A 102 -6.26 -2.23 -17.61
CA VAL A 102 -6.60 -3.67 -17.74
C VAL A 102 -7.08 -4.02 -19.15
N TYR A 103 -7.79 -3.10 -19.80
CA TYR A 103 -8.41 -3.32 -21.10
C TYR A 103 -7.78 -2.45 -22.20
N ASP A 104 -7.73 -2.97 -23.42
CA ASP A 104 -7.36 -2.22 -24.62
C ASP A 104 -8.52 -1.33 -25.13
N SER A 105 -8.31 -0.67 -26.27
CA SER A 105 -9.33 0.18 -26.92
C SER A 105 -10.58 -0.58 -27.34
N ASP A 106 -10.48 -1.90 -27.54
CA ASP A 106 -11.57 -2.80 -27.91
C ASP A 106 -12.26 -3.41 -26.67
N LYS A 107 -11.88 -2.96 -25.47
CA LYS A 107 -12.37 -3.47 -24.17
C LYS A 107 -12.00 -4.93 -23.90
N LYS A 108 -10.93 -5.44 -24.51
CA LYS A 108 -10.42 -6.80 -24.26
C LYS A 108 -9.26 -6.74 -23.27
N PHE A 109 -9.10 -7.81 -22.50
CA PHE A 109 -7.98 -7.93 -21.56
C PHE A 109 -6.64 -7.94 -22.31
N ARG A 110 -5.68 -7.15 -21.82
CA ARG A 110 -4.33 -7.04 -22.38
C ARG A 110 -3.46 -8.22 -21.94
N PHE A 111 -3.57 -9.35 -22.63
CA PHE A 111 -2.73 -10.52 -22.35
C PHE A 111 -1.23 -10.25 -22.54
N ASP A 112 -0.88 -9.37 -23.47
CA ASP A 112 0.48 -8.92 -23.73
C ASP A 112 1.14 -8.30 -22.49
N ALA A 113 0.37 -7.55 -21.69
CA ALA A 113 0.82 -6.87 -20.47
C ALA A 113 1.28 -7.83 -19.36
N VAL A 114 0.85 -9.09 -19.39
CA VAL A 114 1.14 -10.10 -18.36
C VAL A 114 1.89 -11.32 -18.89
N SER A 115 1.99 -11.47 -20.21
CA SER A 115 2.55 -12.65 -20.87
C SER A 115 4.08 -12.74 -20.84
N SER A 116 4.82 -11.62 -20.74
CA SER A 116 6.29 -11.62 -20.68
C SER A 116 6.84 -11.99 -19.28
N ALA A 117 6.01 -11.90 -18.24
CA ALA A 117 6.40 -12.23 -16.86
C ALA A 117 6.44 -13.75 -16.58
N TYR A 118 5.80 -14.55 -17.43
CA TYR A 118 5.88 -16.01 -17.41
C TYR A 118 6.76 -16.43 -18.58
N GLY A 119 8.07 -16.48 -18.35
CA GLY A 119 9.03 -16.94 -19.35
C GLY A 119 8.53 -18.25 -19.98
N THR A 120 8.45 -18.27 -21.31
CA THR A 120 8.41 -19.52 -22.04
C THR A 120 9.78 -20.15 -21.90
N ASP A 121 9.97 -20.91 -20.81
CA ASP A 121 11.01 -21.94 -20.77
C ASP A 121 10.60 -23.00 -21.80
N THR A 122 11.13 -22.87 -23.00
CA THR A 122 11.21 -23.92 -24.03
C THR A 122 12.66 -24.28 -24.25
#